data_AF-A0A535AKN0-F1
#
_entry.id   AF-A0A535AKN0-F1
#
_cell.length_a   1.000
_cell.length_b   1.000
_cell.length_c   1.000
_cell.angle_alpha   90.00
_cell.angle_beta   90.00
_cell.angle_gamma   90.00
#
_symmetry.space_group_name_H-M   'P 1'
#
loop_
_entity.id
_entity.type
_entity.pdbx_description
1 polymer ?
#
loop_
_entity_poly.entity_id
_entity_poly.type
_entity_poly.pdbx_seq_one_letter_code
_entity_poly.pdbx_strand_id
1 'polypeptide(L)'
;MGTRFRADNIGSLLRPQELLDARAAYREGKLEREQLREIEDRSILKALELQKAAGVEVFTDGEYRRDIFTADITQTAEGFVPGKTTVSFEWRGTGSELAKESKE
;
A
#
# COMPACT_ATOMS: atom_id res chain seq x y z
N MET A 1 32.83 2.95 20.87
CA MET A 1 32.05 3.08 19.62
C MET A 1 30.74 2.35 19.85
N GLY A 2 29.69 3.07 20.24
CA GLY A 2 28.39 2.46 20.51
C GLY A 2 27.80 1.92 19.22
N THR A 3 27.31 0.68 19.26
CA THR A 3 26.69 0.01 18.13
C THR A 3 25.59 0.89 17.53
N ARG A 4 25.74 1.27 16.26
CA ARG A 4 24.74 2.04 15.52
C ARG A 4 23.58 1.11 15.17
N PHE A 5 22.53 1.10 15.98
CA PHE A 5 21.30 0.40 15.63
C PHE A 5 20.67 1.11 14.43
N ARG A 6 20.30 0.33 13.42
CA ARG A 6 19.66 0.80 12.20
C ARG A 6 18.24 0.26 12.17
N ALA A 7 17.28 1.16 11.93
CA ALA A 7 15.88 0.83 11.78
C ALA A 7 15.36 1.54 10.52
N ASP A 8 14.79 0.77 9.59
CA ASP A 8 14.16 1.28 8.37
C ASP A 8 12.78 0.61 8.22
N ASN A 9 11.92 1.20 7.38
CA ASN A 9 10.67 0.55 6.96
C ASN A 9 10.97 -0.41 5.79
N ILE A 10 10.36 -1.59 5.80
CA ILE A 10 10.57 -2.64 4.80
C ILE A 10 9.67 -2.52 3.56
N GLY A 11 8.67 -1.63 3.56
CA GLY A 11 7.73 -1.51 2.45
C GLY A 11 6.55 -0.61 2.79
N SER A 12 5.39 -1.24 2.97
CA SER A 12 4.09 -0.58 3.12
C SER A 12 4.05 0.52 4.18
N LEU A 13 3.34 1.59 3.82
CA LEU A 13 2.90 2.64 4.74
C LEU A 13 1.37 2.72 4.71
N LEU A 14 0.79 3.37 5.72
CA LEU A 14 -0.65 3.61 5.74
C LEU A 14 -1.01 4.56 4.59
N ARG A 15 -1.93 4.13 3.71
CA ARG A 15 -2.39 4.96 2.60
C ARG A 15 -3.14 6.19 3.14
N PRO A 16 -2.83 7.40 2.65
CA PRO A 16 -3.60 8.58 3.02
C PRO A 16 -5.03 8.50 2.49
N GLN A 17 -5.98 9.15 3.18
CA GLN A 17 -7.40 9.12 2.79
C GLN A 17 -7.64 9.57 1.34
N GLU A 18 -6.94 10.61 0.87
CA GLU A 18 -6.98 11.09 -0.53
C GLU A 18 -6.71 9.96 -1.53
N LEU A 19 -5.74 9.08 -1.24
CA LEU A 19 -5.40 7.96 -2.10
C LEU A 19 -6.45 6.84 -2.04
N LEU A 20 -7.00 6.56 -0.85
CA LEU A 20 -8.08 5.58 -0.69
C LEU A 20 -9.31 5.99 -1.51
N ASP A 21 -9.72 7.25 -1.40
CA ASP A 21 -10.87 7.81 -2.12
C ASP A 21 -10.64 7.79 -3.63
N ALA A 22 -9.43 8.15 -4.09
CA ALA A 22 -9.06 8.10 -5.50
C ALA A 22 -9.11 6.69 -6.08
N ARG A 23 -8.60 5.70 -5.34
CA ARG A 23 -8.63 4.28 -5.74
C ARG A 23 -10.06 3.76 -5.81
N ALA A 24 -10.92 4.14 -4.85
CA ALA A 24 -12.34 3.83 -4.89
C ALA A 24 -13.03 4.44 -6.13
N ALA A 25 -12.79 5.73 -6.41
CA ALA A 25 -13.35 6.41 -7.57
C ALA A 25 -12.88 5.79 -8.91
N TYR A 26 -11.61 5.41 -9.01
CA TYR A 26 -11.07 4.71 -10.18
C TYR A 26 -11.74 3.35 -10.39
N ARG A 27 -11.90 2.55 -9.33
CA ARG A 27 -12.63 1.26 -9.39
C ARG A 27 -14.09 1.42 -9.82
N GLU A 28 -14.71 2.54 -9.48
CA GLU A 28 -16.07 2.90 -9.88
C GLU A 28 -16.16 3.52 -11.29
N GLY A 29 -15.04 3.70 -11.99
CA GLY A 29 -14.99 4.35 -13.30
C GLY A 29 -15.28 5.86 -13.28
N LYS A 30 -15.15 6.51 -12.11
CA LYS A 30 -15.38 7.94 -11.90
C LYS A 30 -14.09 8.77 -11.97
N LEU A 31 -12.94 8.13 -12.10
CA LEU A 31 -11.62 8.74 -12.16
C LEU A 31 -10.81 8.03 -13.24
N GLU A 32 -10.12 8.78 -14.09
CA GLU A 32 -9.25 8.21 -15.12
C GLU A 32 -7.94 7.69 -14.52
N ARG A 33 -7.28 6.76 -15.23
CA ARG A 33 -6.04 6.12 -14.75
C ARG A 33 -4.93 7.13 -14.50
N GLU A 34 -4.81 8.13 -15.37
CA GLU A 34 -3.82 9.20 -15.31
C GLU A 34 -4.04 10.07 -14.07
N GLN A 35 -5.30 10.38 -13.74
CA GLN A 35 -5.65 11.17 -12.56
C GLN A 35 -5.36 10.40 -11.27
N LEU A 36 -5.66 9.08 -11.24
CA LEU A 36 -5.24 8.22 -10.14
C LEU A 36 -3.72 8.25 -9.98
N ARG A 37 -2.99 8.15 -11.09
CA ARG A 37 -1.51 8.15 -11.09
C ARG A 37 -0.93 9.44 -10.52
N GLU A 38 -1.49 10.58 -10.85
CA GLU A 38 -1.08 11.86 -10.26
C GLU A 38 -1.28 11.90 -8.74
N ILE A 39 -2.39 11.34 -8.24
CA ILE A 39 -2.67 11.26 -6.80
C ILE A 39 -1.70 10.28 -6.11
N GLU A 40 -1.41 9.15 -6.75
CA GLU A 40 -0.39 8.19 -6.30
C GLU A 40 0.99 8.87 -6.19
N ASP A 41 1.42 9.59 -7.23
CA ASP A 41 2.70 10.29 -7.28
C ASP A 41 2.82 11.33 -6.16
N ARG A 42 1.79 12.18 -5.98
CA ARG A 42 1.76 13.15 -4.88
C ARG A 42 1.80 12.49 -3.51
N SER A 43 1.10 11.37 -3.34
CA SER A 43 1.07 10.63 -2.07
C SER A 43 2.42 10.00 -1.76
N ILE A 44 3.11 9.46 -2.78
CA ILE A 44 4.47 8.91 -2.65
C ILE A 44 5.45 10.01 -2.24
N LEU A 45 5.40 11.18 -2.89
CA LEU A 45 6.27 12.30 -2.52
C LEU A 45 6.06 12.73 -1.05
N LYS A 46 4.81 12.78 -0.57
CA LYS A 46 4.50 13.04 0.84
C LYS A 46 5.09 11.95 1.77
N ALA A 47 5.02 10.68 1.36
CA ALA A 47 5.58 9.56 2.13
C ALA A 47 7.12 9.62 2.19
N LEU A 48 7.78 10.04 1.12
CA LEU A 48 9.24 10.24 1.09
C LEU A 48 9.66 11.38 2.05
N GLU A 49 8.95 12.50 2.05
CA GLU A 49 9.21 13.60 2.98
C GLU A 49 8.96 13.19 4.45
N LEU A 50 7.93 12.38 4.73
CA LEU A 50 7.69 11.82 6.06
C LEU A 50 8.87 10.96 6.53
N GLN A 51 9.35 10.06 5.68
CA GLN A 51 10.47 9.18 6.01
C GLN A 51 11.76 9.98 6.23
N LYS A 52 12.02 10.98 5.39
CA LYS A 52 13.14 11.90 5.56
C LYS A 52 13.06 12.66 6.89
N ALA A 53 11.88 13.15 7.27
CA ALA A 53 11.65 13.81 8.55
C ALA A 53 11.82 12.85 9.75
N ALA A 54 11.50 11.57 9.57
CA ALA A 54 11.71 10.53 10.57
C ALA A 54 13.18 10.11 10.73
N GLY A 55 14.07 10.54 9.82
CA GLY A 55 15.51 10.27 9.89
C GLY A 55 15.92 8.86 9.46
N VAL A 56 15.06 8.14 8.73
CA VAL A 56 15.46 6.87 8.09
C VAL A 56 16.33 7.15 6.86
N GLU A 57 17.25 6.23 6.57
CA GLU A 57 18.20 6.39 5.46
C GLU A 57 17.76 5.63 4.21
N VAL A 58 16.88 4.63 4.35
CA VAL A 58 16.26 3.91 3.24
C VAL A 58 14.80 4.27 3.13
N PHE A 59 14.40 4.65 1.92
CA PHE A 59 13.04 5.07 1.61
C PHE A 59 12.30 4.02 0.80
N THR A 60 11.01 3.91 1.06
CA THR A 60 10.05 3.17 0.24
C THR A 60 9.00 4.14 -0.33
N ASP A 61 8.29 3.74 -1.39
CA ASP A 61 7.14 4.49 -1.91
C ASP A 61 5.85 4.20 -1.11
N GLY A 62 5.96 3.51 0.02
CA GLY A 62 4.82 3.07 0.83
C GLY A 62 3.96 2.00 0.17
N GLU A 63 4.36 1.44 -0.98
CA GLU A 63 3.60 0.47 -1.78
C GLU A 63 2.25 1.00 -2.28
N TYR A 64 2.13 2.33 -2.44
CA TYR A 64 0.87 3.00 -2.73
C TYR A 64 0.23 2.61 -4.07
N ARG A 65 1.03 2.13 -5.03
CA ARG A 65 0.54 1.65 -6.34
C ARG A 65 0.20 0.17 -6.36
N ARG A 66 0.47 -0.58 -5.28
CA ARG A 66 0.16 -2.01 -5.18
C ARG A 66 -1.16 -2.23 -4.48
N ASP A 67 -1.91 -3.23 -4.92
CA ASP A 67 -3.10 -3.70 -4.21
C ASP A 67 -2.72 -4.60 -3.04
N ILE A 68 -1.79 -5.54 -3.28
CA ILE A 68 -1.22 -6.47 -2.32
C ILE A 68 0.28 -6.62 -2.60
N PHE A 69 1.08 -6.97 -1.57
CA PHE A 69 2.54 -7.08 -1.69
C PHE A 69 3.01 -8.11 -2.74
N THR A 70 2.15 -9.06 -3.13
CA THR A 70 2.40 -10.08 -4.15
C THR A 70 1.85 -9.75 -5.54
N ALA A 71 1.23 -8.58 -5.71
CA ALA A 71 0.51 -8.21 -6.95
C ALA A 71 1.40 -8.32 -8.19
N ASP A 72 2.69 -7.97 -8.06
CA ASP A 72 3.66 -7.99 -9.15
C ASP A 72 3.77 -9.36 -9.82
N ILE A 73 3.67 -10.45 -9.04
CA ILE A 73 3.76 -11.83 -9.58
C ILE A 73 2.63 -12.06 -10.58
N THR A 74 1.41 -11.73 -10.18
CA THR A 74 0.21 -11.94 -11.00
C THR A 74 0.07 -10.94 -12.14
N GLN A 75 0.66 -9.75 -12.01
CA GLN A 75 0.59 -8.69 -13.03
C GLN A 75 1.66 -8.82 -14.12
N THR A 76 2.77 -9.51 -13.84
CA THR A 76 3.91 -9.60 -14.76
C THR A 76 4.04 -10.96 -15.44
N ALA A 77 3.38 -12.00 -14.93
CA ALA A 77 3.45 -13.34 -15.47
C ALA A 77 2.11 -13.77 -16.10
N GLU A 78 2.20 -14.42 -17.27
CA GLU A 78 1.07 -15.04 -17.93
C GLU A 78 0.66 -16.36 -17.25
N GLY A 79 -0.56 -16.83 -17.53
CA GLY A 79 -1.05 -18.13 -17.05
C GLY A 79 -1.73 -18.13 -15.68
N PHE A 80 -1.75 -16.99 -14.98
CA PHE A 80 -2.57 -16.81 -13.79
C PHE A 80 -4.04 -16.58 -14.18
N VAL A 81 -4.95 -17.28 -13.49
CA VAL A 81 -6.40 -17.13 -13.67
C VAL A 81 -7.05 -16.78 -12.33
N PRO A 82 -8.18 -16.05 -12.32
CA PRO A 82 -8.94 -15.81 -11.10
C PRO A 82 -9.27 -17.15 -10.41
N GLY A 83 -8.78 -17.30 -9.18
CA GLY A 83 -9.02 -18.48 -8.34
C GLY A 83 -9.98 -18.18 -7.20
N LYS A 84 -10.50 -19.23 -6.56
CA LYS A 84 -11.18 -19.08 -5.27
C LYS A 84 -10.15 -18.86 -4.17
N THR A 85 -10.39 -17.86 -3.32
CA THR A 85 -9.61 -17.67 -2.09
C THR A 85 -9.68 -18.94 -1.26
N THR A 86 -8.56 -19.64 -1.13
CA THR A 86 -8.49 -20.92 -0.42
C THR A 86 -7.97 -20.74 1.01
N VAL A 87 -7.26 -19.65 1.27
CA VAL A 87 -6.73 -19.28 2.59
C VAL A 87 -7.20 -17.87 2.92
N SER A 88 -7.95 -17.73 4.02
CA SER A 88 -8.32 -16.43 4.58
C SER A 88 -7.37 -16.07 5.72
N PHE A 89 -6.93 -14.81 5.76
CA PHE A 89 -6.16 -14.26 6.87
C PHE A 89 -7.09 -13.44 7.75
N GLU A 90 -7.66 -14.07 8.78
CA GLU A 90 -8.52 -13.40 9.76
C GLU A 90 -7.68 -12.84 10.91
N TRP A 91 -7.75 -11.53 11.14
CA TRP A 91 -7.17 -10.94 12.34
C TRP A 91 -8.00 -11.33 13.58
N ARG A 92 -7.38 -12.07 14.50
CA ARG A 92 -8.01 -12.51 15.77
C ARG A 92 -7.50 -11.76 16.99
N GLY A 93 -6.68 -10.73 16.79
CA GLY A 93 -6.19 -9.88 17.87
C GLY A 93 -7.17 -8.76 18.24
N THR A 94 -6.74 -7.88 19.14
CA THR A 94 -7.47 -6.65 19.48
C THR A 94 -7.79 -5.84 18.22
N GLY A 95 -9.04 -5.39 18.09
CA GLY A 95 -9.51 -4.67 16.89
C GLY A 95 -10.01 -5.58 15.75
N SER A 96 -10.24 -6.87 15.99
CA SER A 96 -10.84 -7.81 15.01
C SER A 96 -12.14 -7.31 14.39
N GLU A 97 -12.94 -6.52 15.12
CA GLU A 97 -14.17 -5.95 14.57
C GLU A 97 -13.89 -4.89 13.50
N LEU A 98 -12.82 -4.10 13.64
CA LEU A 98 -12.39 -3.13 12.62
C LEU A 98 -11.86 -3.82 11.37
N ALA A 99 -11.17 -4.96 11.54
CA ALA A 99 -10.66 -5.74 10.41
C ALA A 99 -11.78 -6.29 9.52
N LYS A 100 -12.97 -6.57 10.08
CA LYS A 100 -14.15 -6.99 9.32
C LYS A 100 -14.75 -5.85 8.47
N GLU A 101 -14.49 -4.60 8.88
CA GLU A 101 -14.96 -3.40 8.20
C GLU A 101 -13.97 -2.89 7.12
N SER A 102 -12.71 -3.33 7.18
CA SER A 102 -11.68 -2.99 6.18
C SER A 102 -12.01 -3.65 4.84
N LYS A 103 -12.33 -2.83 3.82
CA LYS A 103 -12.56 -3.26 2.43
C LYS A 103 -11.30 -3.18 1.55
N GLU A 104 -10.16 -2.86 2.15
CA GLU A 104 -8.82 -3.01 1.59
C GLU A 104 -7.90 -3.72 2.58
#